data_AF-A0A3D1R9H5-F1
#
_entry.id   AF-A0A3D1R9H5-F1
#
_cell.length_a   1.000
_cell.length_b   1.000
_cell.length_c   1.000
_cell.angle_alpha   90.00
_cell.angle_beta   90.00
_cell.angle_gamma   90.00
#
_symmetry.space_group_name_H-M   'P 1'
#
loop_
_entity.id
_entity.type
_entity.pdbx_description
1 polymer ?
#
loop_
_entity_poly.entity_id
_entity_poly.type
_entity_poly.pdbx_seq_one_letter_code
_entity_poly.pdbx_strand_id
1 'polypeptide(L)'
;KAFAADQERKAAQQKKDEEPEKEGVFTGAYALHPLTGQKVPVWAANFVVSDYGTGAVMSVPAHDQRDFEFARKYGLPIKTVIGPKDGSPLEAEELTAAFGDDGVMHDSADFSGLDSEEGRKKVAEALKAKGLGGPAVTYRQRDWGFSRQRYWG
;
A
#
# COMPACT_ATOMS: atom_id res chain seq x y z
N LYS A 1 -20.49 4.24 5.78
CA LYS A 1 -21.39 4.88 4.80
C LYS A 1 -21.20 6.40 4.74
N ALA A 2 -21.14 7.12 5.86
CA ALA A 2 -20.90 8.58 5.86
C ALA A 2 -19.59 8.99 5.19
N PHE A 3 -18.47 8.30 5.48
CA PHE A 3 -17.18 8.61 4.87
C PHE A 3 -17.18 8.50 3.34
N ALA A 4 -17.68 7.39 2.77
CA ALA A 4 -17.72 7.20 1.32
C ALA A 4 -18.54 8.29 0.60
N ALA A 5 -19.72 8.63 1.14
CA ALA A 5 -20.54 9.70 0.57
C ALA A 5 -19.87 11.09 0.65
N ASP A 6 -19.14 11.36 1.73
CA ASP A 6 -18.35 12.59 1.87
C ASP A 6 -17.21 12.65 0.84
N GLN A 7 -16.48 11.55 0.64
CA GLN A 7 -15.42 11.47 -0.35
C GLN A 7 -15.94 11.62 -1.78
N GLU A 8 -17.07 11.02 -2.13
CA GLU A 8 -17.72 11.21 -3.43
C GLU A 8 -18.09 12.69 -3.66
N ARG A 9 -18.62 13.36 -2.64
CA ARG A 9 -18.96 14.79 -2.72
C ARG A 9 -17.71 15.65 -2.91
N LYS A 10 -16.64 15.39 -2.16
CA LYS A 10 -15.36 16.13 -2.27
C LYS A 10 -14.72 15.91 -3.64
N ALA A 11 -14.68 14.67 -4.12
CA ALA A 11 -14.12 14.34 -5.43
C ALA A 11 -14.85 15.06 -6.58
N ALA A 12 -16.17 15.22 -6.49
CA ALA A 12 -16.96 15.97 -7.48
C ALA A 12 -16.66 17.48 -7.51
N GLN A 13 -16.13 18.04 -6.42
CA GLN A 13 -15.83 19.47 -6.27
C GLN A 13 -14.35 19.80 -6.47
N GLN A 14 -13.50 18.78 -6.56
CA GLN A 14 -12.06 18.93 -6.59
C GLN A 14 -11.56 19.44 -7.94
N LYS A 15 -10.64 20.41 -7.91
CA LYS A 15 -9.95 20.89 -9.11
C LYS A 15 -8.95 19.84 -9.59
N LYS A 16 -8.80 19.69 -10.91
CA LYS A 16 -7.96 18.66 -11.54
C LYS A 16 -6.47 18.71 -11.15
N ASP A 17 -5.99 19.87 -10.71
CA ASP A 17 -4.57 20.11 -10.46
C ASP A 17 -4.19 20.06 -8.96
N GLU A 18 -5.15 19.75 -8.07
CA GLU A 18 -4.94 19.75 -6.62
C GLU A 18 -4.89 18.33 -6.08
N GLU A 19 -3.77 17.92 -5.50
CA GLU A 19 -3.68 16.62 -4.83
C GLU A 19 -4.60 16.61 -3.60
N PRO A 20 -5.53 15.64 -3.50
CA PRO A 20 -6.40 15.56 -2.34
C PRO A 20 -5.58 15.33 -1.09
N GLU A 21 -5.97 16.01 -0.02
CA GLU A 21 -5.49 15.64 1.31
C GLU A 21 -5.85 14.17 1.57
N LYS A 22 -4.88 13.39 2.05
CA LYS A 22 -5.09 11.98 2.35
C LYS A 22 -6.01 11.88 3.56
N GLU A 23 -7.23 11.40 3.34
CA GLU A 23 -8.23 11.21 4.38
C GLU A 23 -8.58 9.74 4.51
N GLY A 24 -8.82 9.31 5.74
CA GLY A 24 -9.27 7.95 6.03
C GLY A 24 -9.95 7.82 7.37
N VAL A 25 -10.66 6.70 7.52
CA VAL A 25 -11.38 6.32 8.74
C VAL A 25 -11.04 4.88 9.11
N PHE A 26 -10.78 4.66 10.40
CA PHE A 26 -10.63 3.32 10.93
C PHE A 26 -11.98 2.60 10.86
N THR A 27 -11.99 1.41 10.27
CA THR A 27 -13.24 0.66 10.06
C THR A 27 -13.77 -0.03 11.32
N GLY A 28 -12.96 -0.10 12.38
CA GLY A 28 -13.25 -0.91 13.57
C GLY A 28 -12.86 -2.39 13.41
N ALA A 29 -12.44 -2.80 12.22
CA ALA A 29 -12.05 -4.17 11.91
C ALA A 29 -10.53 -4.35 11.86
N TYR A 30 -10.10 -5.59 12.06
CA TYR A 30 -8.70 -6.00 11.96
C TYR A 30 -8.59 -7.18 11.00
N ALA A 31 -7.54 -7.18 10.19
CA ALA A 31 -7.10 -8.33 9.41
C ALA A 31 -5.97 -9.05 10.14
N LEU A 32 -5.80 -10.35 9.90
CA LEU A 32 -4.63 -11.08 10.38
C LEU A 32 -3.57 -11.07 9.29
N HIS A 33 -2.36 -10.67 9.64
CA HIS A 33 -1.22 -10.75 8.74
C HIS A 33 -0.92 -12.24 8.44
N PRO A 34 -0.86 -12.66 7.17
CA PRO A 34 -0.81 -14.08 6.80
C PRO A 34 0.45 -14.82 7.27
N LEU A 35 1.57 -14.10 7.40
CA LEU A 35 2.85 -14.66 7.87
C LEU A 35 3.09 -14.49 9.37
N THR A 36 2.89 -13.29 9.93
CA THR A 36 3.18 -13.01 11.35
C THR A 36 2.01 -13.30 12.29
N GLY A 37 0.79 -13.46 11.77
CA GLY A 37 -0.43 -13.63 12.57
C GLY A 37 -0.87 -12.37 13.34
N GLN A 38 -0.16 -11.25 13.19
CA GLN A 38 -0.46 -10.01 13.90
C GLN A 38 -1.76 -9.38 13.39
N LYS A 39 -2.50 -8.72 14.29
CA LYS A 39 -3.69 -7.95 13.92
C LYS A 39 -3.27 -6.62 13.29
N VAL A 40 -3.68 -6.41 12.05
CA VAL A 40 -3.45 -5.18 11.28
C VAL A 40 -4.78 -4.41 11.19
N PRO A 41 -4.84 -3.14 11.59
CA PRO A 41 -6.07 -2.36 11.52
C PRO A 41 -6.49 -2.12 10.07
N VAL A 42 -7.77 -2.27 9.76
CA VAL A 42 -8.33 -2.01 8.43
C VAL A 42 -8.86 -0.58 8.36
N TRP A 43 -8.37 0.19 7.39
CA TRP A 43 -8.77 1.57 7.15
C TRP A 43 -9.45 1.71 5.80
N ALA A 44 -10.45 2.59 5.73
CA ALA A 44 -10.97 3.10 4.46
C ALA A 44 -10.29 4.43 4.19
N ALA A 45 -9.61 4.57 3.05
CA ALA A 45 -8.87 5.77 2.69
C ALA A 45 -9.19 6.22 1.27
N ASN A 46 -9.17 7.53 1.03
CA ASN A 46 -9.62 8.13 -0.23
C ASN A 46 -8.67 7.96 -1.42
N PHE A 47 -7.40 7.61 -1.16
CA PHE A 47 -6.40 7.35 -2.19
C PHE A 47 -6.35 5.87 -2.64
N VAL A 48 -7.18 5.00 -2.06
CA VAL A 48 -7.34 3.60 -2.49
C VAL A 48 -8.50 3.54 -3.48
N VAL A 49 -8.18 3.32 -4.75
CA VAL A 49 -9.17 3.29 -5.83
C VAL A 49 -9.82 1.90 -5.89
N SER A 50 -11.14 1.84 -5.68
CA SER A 50 -11.92 0.58 -5.67
C SER A 50 -11.75 -0.24 -6.95
N ASP A 51 -11.66 0.46 -8.09
CA ASP A 51 -11.67 -0.15 -9.42
C ASP A 51 -10.25 -0.50 -9.91
N TYR A 52 -9.23 -0.32 -9.07
CA TYR A 52 -7.85 -0.67 -9.39
C TYR A 52 -7.36 -1.84 -8.53
N GLY A 53 -6.85 -2.89 -9.18
CA GLY A 53 -6.45 -4.11 -8.51
C GLY A 53 -7.65 -4.83 -7.90
N THR A 54 -7.62 -5.06 -6.59
CA THR A 54 -8.73 -5.68 -5.84
C THR A 54 -9.57 -4.65 -5.06
N GLY A 55 -9.27 -3.36 -5.20
CA GLY A 55 -9.86 -2.31 -4.37
C GLY A 55 -9.37 -2.28 -2.92
N ALA A 56 -8.34 -3.08 -2.59
CA ALA A 56 -7.67 -3.10 -1.30
C ALA A 56 -6.16 -3.17 -1.50
N VAL A 57 -5.41 -2.45 -0.67
CA VAL A 57 -3.94 -2.43 -0.66
C VAL A 57 -3.42 -2.73 0.73
N MET A 58 -2.28 -3.41 0.81
CA MET A 58 -1.54 -3.51 2.07
C MET A 58 -0.73 -2.23 2.26
N SER A 59 -0.81 -1.62 3.43
CA SER A 59 -0.06 -0.40 3.74
C SER A 59 1.32 -0.76 4.29
N VAL A 60 2.39 -0.24 3.68
CA VAL A 60 3.78 -0.45 4.12
C VAL A 60 4.47 0.91 4.29
N PRO A 61 4.21 1.63 5.40
CA PRO A 61 4.61 3.03 5.54
C PRO A 61 6.10 3.31 5.43
N ALA A 62 6.97 2.37 5.81
CA ALA A 62 8.41 2.59 5.68
C ALA A 62 8.91 2.58 4.23
N HIS A 63 8.13 2.02 3.29
CA HIS A 63 8.58 1.72 1.92
C HIS A 63 7.63 2.21 0.80
N ASP A 64 6.46 2.77 1.13
CA ASP A 64 5.60 3.49 0.19
C ASP A 64 5.31 4.89 0.73
N GLN A 65 5.61 5.92 -0.07
CA GLN A 65 5.50 7.33 0.33
C GLN A 65 4.06 7.74 0.67
N ARG A 66 3.05 7.18 -0.02
CA ARG A 66 1.65 7.52 0.25
C ARG A 66 1.19 6.92 1.58
N ASP A 67 1.62 5.69 1.85
CA ASP A 67 1.40 5.02 3.12
C ASP A 67 2.12 5.73 4.26
N PHE A 68 3.35 6.20 4.03
CA PHE A 68 4.15 6.96 5.00
C PHE A 68 3.42 8.21 5.47
N GLU A 69 2.95 9.03 4.53
CA GLU A 69 2.23 10.27 4.83
C GLU A 69 0.92 10.00 5.57
N PHE A 70 0.18 8.97 5.16
CA PHE A 70 -1.03 8.55 5.85
C PHE A 70 -0.73 8.06 7.27
N ALA A 71 0.28 7.22 7.44
CA ALA A 71 0.67 6.70 8.74
C ALA A 71 1.14 7.80 9.69
N ARG A 72 1.96 8.75 9.21
CA ARG A 72 2.37 9.92 9.99
C ARG A 72 1.18 10.78 10.40
N LYS A 73 0.23 11.04 9.48
CA LYS A 73 -0.98 11.83 9.77
C LYS A 73 -1.87 11.19 10.83
N TYR A 74 -2.05 9.87 10.79
CA TYR A 74 -2.96 9.13 11.67
C TYR A 74 -2.27 8.43 12.84
N GLY A 75 -0.96 8.64 13.04
CA GLY A 75 -0.20 8.02 14.13
C GLY A 75 -0.14 6.50 14.05
N LEU A 76 -0.10 5.95 12.84
CA LEU A 76 -0.02 4.51 12.62
C LEU A 76 1.43 4.01 12.75
N PRO A 77 1.63 2.73 13.14
CA PRO A 77 2.96 2.16 13.25
C PRO A 77 3.71 2.19 11.92
N ILE A 78 4.97 2.64 11.97
CA ILE A 78 5.92 2.59 10.85
C ILE A 78 6.97 1.54 11.24
N LYS A 79 7.16 0.53 10.40
CA LYS A 79 8.15 -0.52 10.62
C LYS A 79 9.03 -0.63 9.38
N THR A 80 10.33 -0.43 9.55
CA THR A 80 11.32 -0.69 8.51
C THR A 80 11.56 -2.20 8.42
N VAL A 81 11.56 -2.72 7.19
CA VAL A 81 11.86 -4.14 6.90
C VAL A 81 12.83 -4.29 5.73
N ILE A 82 13.21 -3.19 5.08
CA ILE A 82 14.23 -3.12 4.03
C ILE A 82 15.18 -1.98 4.41
N GLY A 83 16.47 -2.32 4.48
CA GLY A 83 17.54 -1.36 4.73
C GLY A 83 18.42 -1.17 3.49
N PRO A 84 19.15 -0.05 3.41
CA PRO A 84 20.16 0.16 2.37
C PRO A 84 21.22 -0.95 2.32
N LYS A 85 21.74 -1.23 1.12
CA LYS A 85 22.75 -2.30 0.92
C LYS A 85 24.10 -2.02 1.57
N ASP A 86 24.39 -0.76 1.87
CA ASP A 86 25.61 -0.34 2.55
C ASP A 86 25.57 -0.61 4.07
N GLY A 87 24.45 -1.12 4.59
CA GLY A 87 24.28 -1.46 6.00
C GLY A 87 24.08 -0.24 6.90
N SER A 88 23.79 0.93 6.32
CA SER A 88 23.39 2.09 7.11
C SER A 88 22.09 1.81 7.87
N PRO A 89 22.03 2.15 9.17
CA PRO A 89 20.83 1.92 9.97
C PRO A 89 19.68 2.78 9.43
N LEU A 90 18.51 2.18 9.29
CA LEU A 90 17.28 2.84 8.85
C LEU A 90 16.23 2.66 9.96
N GLU A 91 16.24 3.58 10.92
CA GLU A 91 15.30 3.59 12.04
C GLU A 91 13.98 4.24 11.63
N ALA A 92 12.86 3.63 12.01
CA ALA A 92 11.52 4.08 11.61
C ALA A 92 11.20 5.49 12.11
N GLU A 93 11.73 5.86 13.28
CA GLU A 93 11.53 7.15 13.92
C GLU A 93 12.20 8.29 13.13
N GLU A 94 13.38 8.01 12.55
CA GLU A 94 14.22 8.97 11.83
C GLU A 94 13.82 9.15 10.36
N LEU A 95 12.94 8.29 9.84
CA LEU A 95 12.44 8.41 8.48
C LEU A 95 11.72 9.76 8.28
N THR A 96 12.25 10.55 7.35
CA THR A 96 11.64 11.78 6.83
C THR A 96 10.77 11.51 5.60
N ALA A 97 11.06 10.42 4.89
CA ALA A 97 10.34 9.91 3.72
C ALA A 97 10.41 8.39 3.69
N ALA A 98 9.55 7.75 2.88
CA ALA A 98 9.62 6.31 2.69
C ALA A 98 10.89 5.89 1.92
N PHE A 99 11.50 4.79 2.33
CA PHE A 99 12.59 4.15 1.60
C PHE A 99 12.02 3.23 0.52
N GLY A 100 11.90 3.74 -0.71
CA GLY A 100 11.30 3.02 -1.85
C GLY A 100 12.28 2.22 -2.72
N ASP A 101 13.58 2.24 -2.41
CA ASP A 101 14.61 1.56 -3.19
C ASP A 101 14.78 0.09 -2.79
N ASP A 102 15.42 -0.68 -3.67
CA ASP A 102 15.81 -2.06 -3.38
C ASP A 102 16.99 -2.13 -2.40
N GLY A 103 16.94 -3.09 -1.48
CA GLY A 103 17.82 -3.15 -0.32
C GLY A 103 17.97 -4.56 0.24
N VAL A 104 18.36 -4.66 1.51
CA VAL A 104 18.47 -5.93 2.24
C VAL A 104 17.32 -6.03 3.23
N MET A 105 16.66 -7.18 3.25
CA MET A 105 15.55 -7.44 4.15
C MET A 105 16.05 -7.61 5.60
N HIS A 106 15.34 -7.00 6.54
CA HIS A 106 15.50 -7.22 7.98
C HIS A 106 14.12 -7.36 8.64
N ASP A 107 14.09 -7.82 9.89
CA ASP A 107 12.86 -8.02 10.68
C ASP A 107 11.75 -8.78 9.95
N SER A 108 12.16 -9.71 9.08
CA SER A 108 11.32 -10.44 8.13
C SER A 108 11.40 -11.95 8.34
N ALA A 109 11.65 -12.39 9.57
CA ALA A 109 11.79 -13.81 9.95
C ALA A 109 12.80 -14.53 9.04
N ASP A 110 12.40 -15.64 8.42
CA ASP A 110 13.21 -16.49 7.54
C ASP A 110 13.72 -15.78 6.27
N PHE A 111 13.20 -14.59 5.98
CA PHE A 111 13.62 -13.79 4.81
C PHE A 111 14.67 -12.73 5.14
N SER A 112 15.02 -12.56 6.42
CA SER A 112 16.02 -11.58 6.85
C SER A 112 17.41 -11.91 6.26
N GLY A 113 18.14 -10.89 5.82
CA GLY A 113 19.45 -11.00 5.18
C GLY A 113 19.42 -11.23 3.67
N LEU A 114 18.24 -11.43 3.07
CA LEU A 114 18.10 -11.55 1.62
C LEU A 114 18.08 -10.19 0.93
N ASP A 115 18.53 -10.15 -0.32
CA ASP A 115 18.24 -9.03 -1.22
C ASP A 115 16.71 -8.91 -1.44
N SER A 116 16.17 -7.69 -1.46
CA SER A 116 14.73 -7.45 -1.58
C SER A 116 14.14 -8.08 -2.86
N GLU A 117 14.90 -8.16 -3.96
CA GLU A 117 14.43 -8.78 -5.19
C GLU A 117 14.27 -10.29 -5.05
N GLU A 118 15.25 -10.96 -4.42
CA GLU A 118 15.18 -12.39 -4.12
C GLU A 118 14.09 -12.67 -3.06
N GLY A 119 14.00 -11.79 -2.07
CA GLY A 119 13.00 -11.81 -1.02
C GLY A 119 11.57 -11.81 -1.56
N ARG A 120 11.26 -10.91 -2.52
CA ARG A 120 9.95 -10.88 -3.19
C ARG A 120 9.57 -12.24 -3.78
N LYS A 121 10.51 -12.93 -4.42
CA LYS A 121 10.29 -14.25 -5.03
C LYS A 121 10.02 -15.31 -3.96
N LYS A 122 10.88 -15.40 -2.93
CA LYS A 122 10.73 -16.38 -1.84
C LYS A 122 9.46 -16.16 -1.01
N VAL A 123 9.08 -14.91 -0.75
CA VAL A 123 7.83 -14.59 -0.03
C VAL A 123 6.62 -15.03 -0.86
N ALA A 124 6.62 -14.76 -2.18
CA ALA A 124 5.54 -15.20 -3.06
C ALA A 124 5.41 -16.73 -3.11
N GLU A 125 6.53 -17.46 -3.14
CA GLU A 125 6.55 -18.92 -3.06
C GLU A 125 6.03 -19.44 -1.71
N ALA A 126 6.43 -18.82 -0.61
CA ALA A 126 5.96 -19.19 0.72
C ALA A 126 4.44 -18.97 0.89
N LEU A 127 3.91 -17.86 0.36
CA LEU A 127 2.47 -17.59 0.34
C LEU A 127 1.71 -18.61 -0.52
N LYS A 128 2.27 -18.97 -1.68
CA LYS A 128 1.72 -19.99 -2.57
C LYS A 128 1.68 -21.37 -1.93
N ALA A 129 2.76 -21.79 -1.27
CA ALA A 129 2.83 -23.07 -0.58
C ALA A 129 1.79 -23.19 0.55
N LYS A 130 1.45 -22.07 1.19
CA LYS A 130 0.42 -22.01 2.26
C LYS A 130 -1.01 -21.82 1.73
N GLY A 131 -1.19 -21.62 0.42
CA GLY A 131 -2.51 -21.30 -0.17
C GLY A 131 -3.06 -19.93 0.24
N LEU A 132 -2.19 -19.01 0.67
CA LEU A 132 -2.56 -17.67 1.19
C LEU A 132 -2.36 -16.54 0.16
N GLY A 133 -1.89 -16.88 -1.04
CA GLY A 133 -1.63 -15.92 -2.11
C GLY A 133 -0.66 -16.51 -3.14
N GLY A 134 -0.22 -15.70 -4.09
CA GLY A 134 0.75 -16.12 -5.09
C GLY A 134 1.15 -14.97 -6.03
N PRO A 135 2.12 -15.20 -6.92
CA PRO A 135 2.52 -14.20 -7.90
C PRO A 135 1.35 -13.90 -8.85
N ALA A 136 1.14 -12.61 -9.12
CA ALA A 136 0.19 -12.12 -10.09
C ALA A 136 0.88 -11.11 -11.02
N VAL A 137 0.56 -11.14 -12.31
CA VAL A 137 1.06 -10.18 -13.28
C VAL A 137 -0.02 -9.12 -13.49
N THR A 138 0.34 -7.85 -13.26
CA THR A 138 -0.56 -6.71 -13.40
C THR A 138 0.02 -5.69 -14.37
N TYR A 139 -0.85 -5.01 -15.11
CA TYR A 139 -0.45 -3.95 -16.04
C TYR A 139 -0.97 -2.60 -15.55
N ARG A 140 -0.17 -1.54 -15.79
CA ARG A 140 -0.63 -0.16 -15.58
C ARG A 140 -1.64 0.28 -16.64
N GLN A 141 -1.62 -0.37 -17.81
CA GLN A 141 -2.57 -0.11 -18.89
C GLN A 141 -3.98 -0.42 -18.42
N ARG A 142 -4.91 0.48 -18.76
CA ARG A 142 -6.34 0.32 -18.51
C ARG A 142 -7.03 0.03 -19.83
N ASP A 143 -8.20 -0.60 -19.75
CA ASP A 143 -9.04 -0.80 -20.92
C ASP A 143 -9.36 0.53 -21.60
N TRP A 144 -9.42 0.48 -22.93
CA TRP A 144 -9.69 1.67 -23.70
C TRP A 144 -11.18 2.03 -23.62
N GLY A 145 -11.49 3.12 -22.92
CA GLY A 145 -12.82 3.73 -22.92
C GLY A 145 -13.09 4.50 -24.21
N PHE A 146 -13.56 3.82 -25.25
CA PHE A 146 -13.93 4.42 -26.55
C PHE A 146 -15.39 4.91 -26.60
N SER A 147 -16.22 4.56 -25.61
CA SER A 147 -17.62 5.02 -25.53
C SER A 147 -17.71 6.53 -25.31
N ARG A 148 -18.69 7.17 -25.97
CA ARG A 148 -18.95 8.62 -25.85
C ARG A 148 -20.45 8.87 -25.72
N GLN A 149 -20.84 9.71 -24.76
CA GLN A 149 -22.21 10.23 -24.68
C GLN A 149 -22.35 11.45 -25.61
N ARG A 150 -22.32 11.21 -26.93
CA ARG A 150 -22.42 12.24 -27.98
C ARG A 150 -23.35 11.77 -29.09
N TYR A 151 -24.05 12.74 -29.72
CA TYR A 151 -25.02 12.48 -30.78
C TYR A 151 -24.39 12.01 -32.10
N TRP A 152 -23.21 12.54 -32.45
CA TRP A 152 -22.48 12.16 -33.66
C TRP A 152 -21.04 11.84 -33.30
N GLY A 153 -20.58 10.67 -33.77
CA GLY A 153 -19.34 9.99 -33.34
C GLY A 153 -18.05 10.69 -33.75
#